data_AF-A0A382KDW7-F1
#
_entry.id   AF-A0A382KDW7-F1
#
_cell.length_a   1.000
_cell.length_b   1.000
_cell.length_c   1.000
_cell.angle_alpha   90.00
_cell.angle_beta   90.00
_cell.angle_gamma   90.00
#
_symmetry.space_group_name_H-M   'P 1'
#
loop_
_entity.id
_entity.type
_entity.pdbx_description
1 polymer ?
#
loop_
_entity_poly.entity_id
_entity_poly.type
_entity_poly.pdbx_seq_one_letter_code
_entity_poly.pdbx_strand_id
1 'polypeptide(L)'
;MAMPLHFGKMPKWLTERMGKMGSAIIESVAHNYGKSEVLTRLSNPNWFQAFGAVMGMQWNSSGITASVLGSLKRKINPMASELGIYILGGKGKYSYYAPRQIKSVSDRHGLKGNKLVQACQMTRRVDNNAVQDGYNLYQQYFILSDEGEWTAISQGMNTGTRRARRYHWHSPTVRSFVDDPHKAIVGKQDGKILNLADSRADFARKNIVNLTREKPKEIFDIYKAASLPNQHDIRESDINMTRLGSVLHMAYERGIDNFQDLLMLKGV
;
A
#
# COMPACT_ATOMS: atom_id res chain seq x y z
N MET A 1 14.81 -0.81 -10.66
CA MET A 1 15.59 -1.72 -9.78
C MET A 1 14.80 -3.01 -9.59
N ALA A 2 15.38 -4.18 -9.88
CA ALA A 2 14.68 -5.46 -9.73
C ALA A 2 14.85 -6.00 -8.29
N MET A 3 13.76 -6.43 -7.65
CA MET A 3 13.75 -6.98 -6.29
C MET A 3 13.39 -8.48 -6.33
N PRO A 4 14.36 -9.40 -6.35
CA PRO A 4 14.09 -10.84 -6.34
C PRO A 4 13.51 -11.28 -4.98
N LEU A 5 12.59 -12.24 -5.00
CA LEU A 5 12.03 -12.82 -3.78
C LEU A 5 13.06 -13.67 -3.04
N HIS A 6 13.22 -13.41 -1.74
CA HIS A 6 14.04 -14.23 -0.85
C HIS A 6 13.17 -14.88 0.23
N PHE A 7 13.42 -16.15 0.50
CA PHE A 7 12.74 -16.94 1.52
C PHE A 7 13.67 -17.21 2.71
N GLY A 8 13.09 -17.59 3.85
CA GLY A 8 13.83 -17.89 5.07
C GLY A 8 13.62 -16.86 6.19
N LYS A 9 14.01 -17.25 7.41
CA LYS A 9 13.90 -16.43 8.62
C LYS A 9 15.28 -15.89 8.96
N MET A 10 15.37 -14.57 9.12
CA MET A 10 16.62 -13.96 9.56
C MET A 10 16.94 -14.34 11.01
N PRO A 11 18.21 -14.65 11.34
CA PRO A 11 18.63 -14.92 12.71
C PRO A 11 18.31 -13.75 13.64
N LYS A 12 17.93 -14.05 14.89
CA LYS A 12 17.59 -13.03 15.89
C LYS A 12 18.73 -12.02 16.09
N TRP A 13 19.97 -12.49 16.21
CA TRP A 13 21.15 -11.65 16.42
C TRP A 13 21.32 -10.60 15.31
N LEU A 14 21.04 -10.95 14.05
CA LEU A 14 21.17 -10.03 12.93
C LEU A 14 20.08 -8.97 13.02
N THR A 15 18.82 -9.38 13.14
CA THR A 15 17.70 -8.45 13.24
C THR A 15 17.78 -7.52 14.48
N GLU A 16 18.46 -7.95 15.54
CA GLU A 16 18.75 -7.13 16.72
C GLU A 16 19.80 -6.05 16.41
N ARG A 17 20.90 -6.41 15.74
CA ARG A 17 21.92 -5.45 15.28
C ARG A 17 21.35 -4.46 14.25
N MET A 18 20.54 -4.96 13.31
CA MET A 18 19.78 -4.13 12.36
C MET A 18 18.95 -3.09 13.11
N GLY A 19 18.19 -3.52 14.12
CA GLY A 19 17.35 -2.63 14.92
C GLY A 19 18.16 -1.54 15.61
N LYS A 20 19.29 -1.88 16.25
CA LYS A 20 20.18 -0.92 16.93
C LYS A 20 20.77 0.11 15.96
N MET A 21 21.29 -0.34 14.82
CA MET A 21 21.81 0.57 13.78
C MET A 21 20.71 1.48 13.24
N GLY A 22 19.56 0.90 12.90
CA GLY A 22 18.43 1.63 12.34
C GLY A 22 17.86 2.67 13.30
N SER A 23 17.67 2.32 14.58
CA SER A 23 17.12 3.27 15.56
C SER A 23 18.07 4.45 15.78
N ALA A 24 19.38 4.21 15.94
CA ALA A 24 20.35 5.28 16.11
C ALA A 24 20.34 6.30 14.96
N ILE A 25 20.18 5.83 13.72
CA ILE A 25 20.06 6.71 12.54
C ILE A 25 18.73 7.48 12.59
N ILE A 26 17.61 6.82 12.90
CA ILE A 26 16.30 7.49 13.00
C ILE A 26 16.28 8.52 14.12
N GLU A 27 16.83 8.20 15.29
CA GLU A 27 16.99 9.11 16.43
C GLU A 27 17.82 10.33 16.03
N SER A 28 18.96 10.11 15.35
CA SER A 28 19.79 11.20 14.83
C SER A 28 19.02 12.08 13.84
N VAL A 29 18.26 11.51 12.90
CA VAL A 29 17.45 12.29 11.96
C VAL A 29 16.36 13.07 12.70
N ALA A 30 15.64 12.43 13.62
CA ALA A 30 14.58 13.05 14.39
C ALA A 30 15.09 14.21 15.24
N HIS A 31 16.24 14.07 15.90
CA HIS A 31 16.83 15.10 16.74
C HIS A 31 17.35 16.30 15.94
N ASN A 32 17.93 16.07 14.76
CA ASN A 32 18.57 17.14 13.98
C ASN A 32 17.62 17.80 12.98
N TYR A 33 16.59 17.09 12.52
CA TYR A 33 15.72 17.54 11.43
C TYR A 33 14.22 17.34 11.69
N GLY A 34 13.84 16.77 12.83
CA GLY A 34 12.46 16.56 13.23
C GLY A 34 11.81 15.28 12.67
N LYS A 35 10.60 14.99 13.18
CA LYS A 35 9.84 13.78 12.83
C LYS A 35 9.37 13.76 11.37
N SER A 36 9.04 14.93 10.81
CA SER A 36 8.64 15.08 9.40
C SER A 36 9.75 14.66 8.44
N GLU A 37 11.00 14.99 8.74
CA GLU A 37 12.15 14.56 7.92
C GLU A 37 12.36 13.05 7.97
N VAL A 38 12.12 12.40 9.12
CA VAL A 38 12.14 10.94 9.21
C VAL A 38 11.12 10.32 8.26
N LEU A 39 9.88 10.81 8.27
CA LEU A 39 8.81 10.32 7.41
C LEU A 39 9.12 10.58 5.92
N THR A 40 9.64 11.77 5.61
CA THR A 40 10.08 12.17 4.27
C THR A 40 11.15 11.21 3.74
N ARG A 41 12.19 10.93 4.53
CA ARG A 41 13.28 10.01 4.17
C ARG A 41 12.82 8.57 4.01
N LEU A 42 11.98 8.08 4.93
CA LEU A 42 11.43 6.73 4.82
C LEU A 42 10.55 6.55 3.58
N SER A 43 9.82 7.60 3.15
CA SER A 43 9.00 7.58 1.94
C SER A 43 9.83 7.63 0.65
N ASN A 44 11.10 8.05 0.73
CA ASN A 44 11.97 8.12 -0.43
C ASN A 44 12.55 6.73 -0.71
N PRO A 45 12.27 6.14 -1.88
CA PRO A 45 12.69 4.77 -2.18
C PRO A 45 14.21 4.57 -2.20
N ASN A 46 14.97 5.57 -2.62
CA ASN A 46 16.42 5.50 -2.70
C ASN A 46 17.03 5.58 -1.31
N TRP A 47 16.56 6.53 -0.48
CA TRP A 47 16.99 6.64 0.92
C TRP A 47 16.63 5.37 1.69
N PHE A 48 15.41 4.86 1.55
CA PHE A 48 14.98 3.63 2.21
C PHE A 48 15.81 2.41 1.78
N GLN A 49 16.23 2.35 0.51
CA GLN A 49 17.11 1.29 0.03
C GLN A 49 18.52 1.40 0.61
N ALA A 50 19.09 2.60 0.63
CA ALA A 50 20.40 2.88 1.23
C ALA A 50 20.39 2.60 2.73
N PHE A 51 19.32 3.00 3.43
CA PHE A 51 19.11 2.73 4.84
C PHE A 51 19.08 1.21 5.12
N GLY A 52 18.37 0.45 4.29
CA GLY A 52 18.41 -1.02 4.35
C GLY A 52 19.80 -1.61 4.14
N ALA A 53 20.59 -1.05 3.22
CA ALA A 53 21.97 -1.48 2.99
C ALA A 53 22.88 -1.21 4.19
N VAL A 54 22.80 -0.02 4.80
CA VAL A 54 23.53 0.33 6.03
C VAL A 54 23.15 -0.58 7.19
N MET A 55 21.87 -0.97 7.28
CA MET A 55 21.40 -1.94 8.26
C MET A 55 21.87 -3.38 7.97
N GLY A 56 22.60 -3.64 6.88
CA GLY A 56 23.18 -4.95 6.58
C GLY A 56 22.39 -5.81 5.59
N MET A 57 21.46 -5.22 4.82
CA MET A 57 20.77 -5.91 3.72
C MET A 57 21.50 -5.70 2.39
N GLN A 58 21.31 -6.63 1.45
CA GLN A 58 21.77 -6.42 0.08
C GLN A 58 20.89 -5.40 -0.64
N TRP A 59 21.51 -4.46 -1.34
CA TRP A 59 20.89 -3.29 -1.98
C TRP A 59 19.80 -3.60 -3.00
N ASN A 60 19.64 -4.83 -3.47
CA ASN A 60 18.60 -5.22 -4.45
C ASN A 60 17.57 -6.19 -3.86
N SER A 61 17.62 -6.52 -2.57
CA SER A 61 16.78 -7.56 -1.99
C SER A 61 15.32 -7.12 -1.77
N SER A 62 14.35 -7.96 -2.15
CA SER A 62 12.94 -7.78 -1.74
C SER A 62 12.73 -7.88 -0.22
N GLY A 63 13.68 -8.50 0.49
CA GLY A 63 13.64 -8.65 1.94
C GLY A 63 13.80 -7.32 2.69
N ILE A 64 14.34 -6.28 2.05
CA ILE A 64 14.66 -5.00 2.70
C ILE A 64 13.46 -4.45 3.46
N THR A 65 12.29 -4.35 2.84
CA THR A 65 11.11 -3.75 3.49
C THR A 65 10.68 -4.50 4.75
N ALA A 66 10.65 -5.85 4.68
CA ALA A 66 10.25 -6.68 5.81
C ALA A 66 11.28 -6.62 6.94
N SER A 67 12.56 -6.71 6.59
CA SER A 67 13.67 -6.80 7.54
C SER A 67 13.97 -5.47 8.20
N VAL A 68 13.99 -4.37 7.43
CA VAL A 68 14.21 -3.01 7.92
C VAL A 68 13.07 -2.61 8.84
N LEU A 69 11.83 -2.60 8.36
CA LEU A 69 10.71 -2.11 9.17
C LEU A 69 10.36 -3.06 10.31
N GLY A 70 10.53 -4.38 10.12
CA GLY A 70 10.36 -5.36 11.20
C GLY A 70 11.40 -5.22 12.31
N SER A 71 12.66 -4.91 11.97
CA SER A 71 13.72 -4.69 12.96
C SER A 71 13.57 -3.32 13.64
N LEU A 72 13.32 -2.28 12.86
CA LEU A 72 13.15 -0.91 13.33
C LEU A 72 11.95 -0.77 14.26
N LYS A 73 10.80 -1.37 13.92
CA LYS A 73 9.59 -1.36 14.75
C LYS A 73 9.84 -1.83 16.19
N ARG A 74 10.72 -2.82 16.39
CA ARG A 74 11.03 -3.36 17.72
C ARG A 74 11.89 -2.44 18.58
N LYS A 75 12.55 -1.44 17.98
CA LYS A 75 13.39 -0.46 18.68
C LYS A 75 12.72 0.91 18.79
N ILE A 76 12.06 1.37 17.74
CA ILE A 76 11.35 2.65 17.72
C ILE A 76 10.09 2.63 18.57
N ASN A 77 9.24 1.60 18.47
CA ASN A 77 7.96 1.62 19.20
C ASN A 77 8.11 1.68 20.73
N PRO A 78 9.11 1.02 21.37
CA PRO A 78 9.39 1.19 22.80
C PRO A 78 9.73 2.63 23.23
N MET A 79 10.30 3.45 22.35
CA MET A 79 10.69 4.84 22.60
C MET A 79 9.78 5.85 21.86
N ALA A 80 8.62 5.41 21.36
CA ALA A 80 7.75 6.23 20.52
C ALA A 80 7.11 7.40 21.26
N SER A 81 7.02 7.36 22.60
CA SER A 81 6.58 8.50 23.41
C SER A 81 7.59 9.65 23.42
N GLU A 82 8.88 9.35 23.23
CA GLU A 82 9.95 10.36 23.18
C GLU A 82 10.17 10.86 21.75
N LEU A 83 10.23 9.93 20.78
CA LEU A 83 10.45 10.27 19.37
C LEU A 83 9.22 10.80 18.64
N GLY A 84 8.02 10.52 19.15
CA GLY A 84 6.77 10.84 18.48
C GLY A 84 6.53 10.05 17.18
N ILE A 85 7.22 8.92 16.96
CA ILE A 85 7.15 8.11 15.72
C ILE A 85 6.70 6.68 16.04
N TYR A 86 5.67 6.20 15.34
CA TYR A 86 5.06 4.90 15.53
C TYR A 86 5.10 4.06 14.26
N ILE A 87 5.68 2.87 14.29
CA ILE A 87 5.70 1.94 13.15
C ILE A 87 4.57 0.91 13.31
N LEU A 88 3.54 1.01 12.48
CA LEU A 88 2.31 0.24 12.56
C LEU A 88 2.19 -0.75 11.39
N GLY A 89 1.33 -1.76 11.52
CA GLY A 89 1.18 -2.82 10.52
C GLY A 89 2.29 -3.87 10.57
N GLY A 90 2.59 -4.48 9.43
CA GLY A 90 3.60 -5.51 9.31
C GLY A 90 3.45 -6.41 8.08
N LYS A 91 4.19 -7.52 8.10
CA LYS A 91 4.11 -8.58 7.09
C LYS A 91 2.96 -9.56 7.37
N GLY A 92 2.28 -10.03 6.32
CA GLY A 92 1.21 -11.01 6.39
C GLY A 92 0.05 -10.52 7.26
N LYS A 93 -0.43 -11.37 8.18
CA LYS A 93 -1.55 -11.03 9.08
C LYS A 93 -1.36 -9.72 9.86
N TYR A 94 -0.12 -9.34 10.15
CA TYR A 94 0.19 -8.12 10.90
C TYR A 94 -0.16 -6.84 10.14
N SER A 95 -0.25 -6.85 8.80
CA SER A 95 -0.71 -5.68 8.03
C SER A 95 -2.16 -5.32 8.38
N TYR A 96 -3.00 -6.31 8.68
CA TYR A 96 -4.41 -6.09 9.01
C TYR A 96 -4.63 -5.48 10.40
N TYR A 97 -3.59 -5.42 11.25
CA TYR A 97 -3.68 -4.79 12.56
C TYR A 97 -3.42 -3.28 12.52
N ALA A 98 -2.94 -2.73 11.40
CA ALA A 98 -2.63 -1.31 11.29
C ALA A 98 -3.81 -0.39 11.65
N PRO A 99 -5.05 -0.60 11.18
CA PRO A 99 -6.19 0.25 11.56
C PRO A 99 -6.42 0.34 13.08
N ARG A 100 -6.36 -0.79 13.80
CA ARG A 100 -6.52 -0.82 15.26
C ARG A 100 -5.37 -0.10 15.97
N GLN A 101 -4.15 -0.27 15.47
CA GLN A 101 -2.97 0.39 16.02
C GLN A 101 -3.03 1.90 15.80
N ILE A 102 -3.46 2.35 14.62
CA ILE A 102 -3.67 3.77 14.30
C ILE A 102 -4.68 4.37 15.27
N LYS A 103 -5.81 3.69 15.51
CA LYS A 103 -6.81 4.16 16.46
C LYS A 103 -6.22 4.33 17.87
N SER A 104 -5.49 3.34 18.37
CA SER A 104 -4.84 3.42 19.68
C SER A 104 -3.84 4.56 19.80
N VAL A 105 -3.03 4.83 18.76
CA VAL A 105 -2.11 5.98 18.72
C VAL A 105 -2.90 7.29 18.66
N SER A 106 -3.97 7.32 17.88
CA SER A 106 -4.81 8.51 17.71
C SER A 106 -5.52 8.90 18.99
N ASP A 107 -6.08 7.92 19.71
CA ASP A 107 -6.77 8.13 20.98
C ASP A 107 -5.82 8.70 22.05
N ARG A 108 -4.53 8.30 22.01
CA ARG A 108 -3.50 8.81 22.93
C ARG A 108 -3.11 10.26 22.66
N HIS A 109 -3.08 10.67 21.39
CA HIS A 109 -2.52 11.96 20.96
C HIS A 109 -3.59 12.95 20.44
N GLY A 110 -4.87 12.61 20.54
CA GLY A 110 -5.96 13.48 20.05
C GLY A 110 -6.01 13.62 18.53
N LEU A 111 -5.51 12.63 17.77
CA LEU A 111 -5.48 12.68 16.31
C LEU A 111 -6.83 12.32 15.69
N LYS A 112 -7.02 12.70 14.42
CA LYS A 112 -8.19 12.34 13.61
C LYS A 112 -8.15 10.87 13.18
N GLY A 113 -8.29 9.95 14.14
CA GLY A 113 -8.06 8.50 13.95
C GLY A 113 -8.89 7.88 12.83
N ASN A 114 -10.16 8.27 12.67
CA ASN A 114 -11.00 7.77 11.57
C ASN A 114 -10.42 8.14 10.19
N LYS A 115 -9.91 9.36 10.03
CA LYS A 115 -9.27 9.80 8.77
C LYS A 115 -7.95 9.07 8.50
N LEU A 116 -7.16 8.82 9.55
CA LEU A 116 -5.90 8.08 9.44
C LEU A 116 -6.13 6.59 9.11
N VAL A 117 -7.16 5.98 9.71
CA VAL A 117 -7.58 4.61 9.36
C VAL A 117 -8.03 4.55 7.91
N GLN A 118 -8.84 5.51 7.46
CA GLN A 118 -9.27 5.61 6.07
C GLN A 118 -8.06 5.74 5.13
N ALA A 119 -7.09 6.60 5.45
CA ALA A 119 -5.86 6.74 4.68
C ALA A 119 -5.07 5.42 4.60
N CYS A 120 -4.88 4.73 5.73
CA CYS A 120 -4.23 3.42 5.78
C CYS A 120 -4.95 2.36 4.94
N GLN A 121 -6.28 2.34 4.95
CA GLN A 121 -7.05 1.41 4.13
C GLN A 121 -6.96 1.79 2.66
N MET A 122 -7.07 3.08 2.33
CA MET A 122 -7.05 3.56 0.96
C MET A 122 -5.70 3.31 0.29
N THR A 123 -4.57 3.57 0.96
CA THR A 123 -3.24 3.21 0.44
C THR A 123 -3.16 1.73 0.06
N ARG A 124 -3.66 0.84 0.92
CA ARG A 124 -3.72 -0.61 0.64
C ARG A 124 -4.59 -0.92 -0.57
N ARG A 125 -5.78 -0.31 -0.66
CA ARG A 125 -6.74 -0.57 -1.74
C ARG A 125 -6.22 -0.06 -3.07
N VAL A 126 -5.61 1.11 -3.09
CA VAL A 126 -5.01 1.67 -4.30
C VAL A 126 -3.86 0.80 -4.77
N ASP A 127 -2.92 0.48 -3.87
CA ASP A 127 -1.75 -0.35 -4.18
C ASP A 127 -2.12 -1.77 -4.68
N ASN A 128 -3.22 -2.35 -4.19
CA ASN A 128 -3.61 -3.72 -4.52
C ASN A 128 -4.65 -3.84 -5.64
N ASN A 129 -5.50 -2.84 -5.83
CA ASN A 129 -6.68 -2.94 -6.70
C ASN A 129 -6.67 -1.91 -7.83
N ALA A 130 -6.24 -0.67 -7.56
CA ALA A 130 -6.21 0.38 -8.57
C ALA A 130 -4.96 0.30 -9.45
N VAL A 131 -3.84 -0.19 -8.90
CA VAL A 131 -2.63 -0.50 -9.67
C VAL A 131 -2.63 -1.99 -10.02
N GLN A 132 -3.07 -2.32 -11.23
CA GLN A 132 -3.14 -3.70 -11.72
C GLN A 132 -1.83 -4.08 -12.43
N ASP A 133 -0.79 -4.32 -11.64
CA ASP A 133 0.56 -4.63 -12.10
C ASP A 133 0.96 -6.11 -11.92
N GLY A 134 0.02 -6.94 -11.45
CA GLY A 134 0.23 -8.37 -11.20
C GLY A 134 0.99 -8.68 -9.91
N TYR A 135 1.10 -7.75 -8.96
CA TYR A 135 1.72 -7.99 -7.65
C TYR A 135 0.66 -7.98 -6.53
N ASN A 136 0.54 -9.10 -5.82
CA ASN A 136 -0.38 -9.20 -4.68
C ASN A 136 0.26 -8.66 -3.40
N LEU A 137 -0.40 -7.73 -2.72
CA LEU A 137 0.12 -7.17 -1.47
C LEU A 137 0.19 -8.21 -0.35
N TYR A 138 1.35 -8.30 0.28
CA TYR A 138 1.57 -9.21 1.41
C TYR A 138 2.10 -8.52 2.66
N GLN A 139 2.49 -7.25 2.56
CA GLN A 139 2.90 -6.46 3.72
C GLN A 139 2.54 -5.00 3.51
N GLN A 140 2.22 -4.35 4.63
CA GLN A 140 1.95 -2.92 4.68
C GLN A 140 2.41 -2.41 6.03
N TYR A 141 3.20 -1.35 6.00
CA TYR A 141 3.60 -0.59 7.16
C TYR A 141 3.07 0.83 7.04
N PHE A 142 2.56 1.36 8.14
CA PHE A 142 2.08 2.73 8.25
C PHE A 142 2.88 3.38 9.38
N ILE A 143 3.78 4.29 9.03
CA ILE A 143 4.63 5.00 9.98
C ILE A 143 3.95 6.34 10.25
N LEU A 144 3.54 6.55 11.50
CA LEU A 144 2.68 7.65 11.92
C LEU A 144 3.41 8.50 12.97
N SER A 145 3.42 9.82 12.80
CA SER A 145 3.80 10.73 13.87
C SER A 145 2.65 10.96 14.86
N ASP A 146 2.98 11.33 16.09
CA ASP A 146 2.05 11.86 17.08
C ASP A 146 1.41 13.21 16.68
N GLU A 147 1.81 13.81 15.56
CA GLU A 147 1.21 14.99 14.95
C GLU A 147 0.26 14.66 13.78
N GLY A 148 0.15 13.38 13.42
CA GLY A 148 -0.76 12.91 12.36
C GLY A 148 -0.17 12.90 10.95
N GLU A 149 1.10 13.26 10.77
CA GLU A 149 1.83 13.04 9.52
C GLU A 149 2.18 11.55 9.38
N TRP A 150 2.16 11.02 8.16
CA TRP A 150 2.45 9.61 7.94
C TRP A 150 3.18 9.33 6.62
N THR A 151 3.89 8.21 6.60
CA THR A 151 4.36 7.55 5.37
C THR A 151 3.87 6.11 5.37
N ALA A 152 3.44 5.61 4.23
CA ALA A 152 3.04 4.22 4.07
C ALA A 152 3.96 3.51 3.09
N ILE A 153 4.39 2.30 3.45
CA ILE A 153 5.26 1.47 2.63
C ILE A 153 4.60 0.09 2.51
N SER A 154 4.12 -0.22 1.32
CA SER A 154 3.52 -1.51 0.97
C SER A 154 4.46 -2.30 0.08
N GLN A 155 4.34 -3.63 0.11
CA GLN A 155 5.03 -4.47 -0.88
C GLN A 155 4.11 -5.57 -1.40
N GLY A 156 4.07 -5.65 -2.72
CA GLY A 156 3.44 -6.73 -3.48
C GLY A 156 4.46 -7.75 -3.94
N MET A 157 4.00 -8.98 -4.15
CA MET A 157 4.79 -10.06 -4.75
C MET A 157 4.09 -10.63 -5.97
N ASN A 158 4.89 -10.97 -6.99
CA ASN A 158 4.47 -11.79 -8.10
C ASN A 158 5.20 -13.14 -7.99
N THR A 159 4.45 -14.20 -7.72
CA THR A 159 4.99 -15.55 -7.51
C THR A 159 5.49 -16.19 -8.80
N GLY A 160 4.87 -15.87 -9.95
CA GLY A 160 5.27 -16.37 -11.25
C GLY A 160 6.64 -15.85 -11.70
N THR A 161 6.87 -14.53 -11.57
CA THR A 161 8.16 -13.92 -11.92
C THR A 161 9.19 -13.91 -10.78
N ARG A 162 8.77 -14.33 -9.57
CA ARG A 162 9.55 -14.27 -8.33
C ARG A 162 10.12 -12.88 -8.05
N ARG A 163 9.32 -11.84 -8.29
CA ARG A 163 9.68 -10.44 -8.04
C ARG A 163 8.79 -9.80 -6.98
N ALA A 164 9.33 -8.75 -6.37
CA ALA A 164 8.56 -7.83 -5.53
C ALA A 164 8.45 -6.45 -6.18
N ARG A 165 7.40 -5.73 -5.79
CA ARG A 165 7.17 -4.33 -6.11
C ARG A 165 6.76 -3.58 -4.85
N ARG A 166 7.31 -2.39 -4.66
CA ARG A 166 7.17 -1.60 -3.43
C ARG A 166 6.52 -0.27 -3.75
N TYR A 167 5.56 0.12 -2.93
CA TYR A 167 4.75 1.32 -3.10
C TYR A 167 5.01 2.23 -1.91
N HIS A 168 5.30 3.50 -2.20
CA HIS A 168 5.64 4.52 -1.22
C HIS A 168 4.64 5.66 -1.29
N TRP A 169 4.22 6.10 -0.10
CA TRP A 169 3.24 7.15 0.10
C TRP A 169 3.76 8.11 1.16
N HIS A 170 3.46 9.40 1.02
CA HIS A 170 3.87 10.41 1.99
C HIS A 170 2.75 11.44 2.16
N SER A 171 2.20 11.54 3.37
CA SER A 171 0.99 12.33 3.60
C SER A 171 1.06 13.80 3.16
N PRO A 172 2.18 14.52 3.32
CA PRO A 172 2.28 15.90 2.85
C PRO A 172 2.10 16.08 1.34
N THR A 173 2.31 15.03 0.53
CA THR A 173 2.11 15.08 -0.93
C THR A 173 0.79 14.48 -1.40
N VAL A 174 0.03 13.79 -0.54
CA VAL A 174 -1.27 13.21 -0.90
C VAL A 174 -2.32 14.34 -0.97
N ARG A 175 -2.84 14.59 -2.16
CA ARG A 175 -3.98 15.51 -2.40
C ARG A 175 -5.26 14.75 -2.74
N SER A 176 -5.09 13.60 -3.37
CA SER A 176 -6.11 12.61 -3.70
C SER A 176 -5.47 11.23 -3.53
N PHE A 177 -6.29 10.19 -3.37
CA PHE A 177 -5.80 8.82 -3.33
C PHE A 177 -5.85 8.13 -4.70
N VAL A 178 -6.40 8.77 -5.71
CA VAL A 178 -6.66 8.17 -7.03
C VAL A 178 -6.23 9.09 -8.18
N ASP A 179 -5.42 10.10 -7.87
CA ASP A 179 -4.93 11.10 -8.81
C ASP A 179 -3.44 11.37 -8.49
N ASP A 180 -2.57 10.58 -9.12
CA ASP A 180 -1.11 10.54 -8.94
C ASP A 180 -0.65 10.54 -7.46
N PRO A 181 -1.13 9.59 -6.63
CA PRO A 181 -1.05 9.72 -5.18
C PRO A 181 0.26 9.19 -4.58
N HIS A 182 0.98 8.34 -5.33
CA HIS A 182 2.19 7.68 -4.86
C HIS A 182 3.38 8.63 -4.87
N LYS A 183 4.19 8.57 -3.80
CA LYS A 183 5.53 9.18 -3.82
C LYS A 183 6.45 8.44 -4.79
N ALA A 184 6.34 7.11 -4.82
CA ALA A 184 7.06 6.27 -5.77
C ALA A 184 6.47 4.85 -5.83
N ILE A 185 6.59 4.20 -6.99
CA ILE A 185 6.40 2.76 -7.17
C ILE A 185 7.70 2.17 -7.72
N VAL A 186 8.30 1.23 -6.99
CA VAL A 186 9.60 0.65 -7.31
C VAL A 186 9.47 -0.82 -7.62
N GLY A 187 9.93 -1.23 -8.80
CA GLY A 187 9.99 -2.61 -9.22
C GLY A 187 10.55 -2.73 -10.64
N LYS A 188 10.57 -3.96 -11.16
CA LYS A 188 10.84 -4.19 -12.59
C LYS A 188 9.56 -3.90 -13.38
N GLN A 189 9.65 -3.10 -14.43
CA GLN A 189 8.56 -2.88 -15.36
C GLN A 189 8.58 -4.01 -16.39
N ASP A 190 7.64 -4.94 -16.25
CA ASP A 190 7.51 -6.11 -17.11
C ASP A 190 6.17 -6.02 -17.89
N GLY A 191 6.07 -5.04 -18.78
CA GLY A 191 4.90 -4.84 -19.66
C GLY A 191 4.05 -3.61 -19.33
N LYS A 192 2.86 -3.56 -19.94
CA LYS A 192 1.85 -2.52 -19.71
C LYS A 192 1.12 -2.79 -18.38
N ILE A 193 0.92 -1.75 -17.59
CA ILE A 193 0.24 -1.80 -16.30
C ILE A 193 -1.02 -0.95 -16.43
N LEU A 194 -2.17 -1.47 -16.00
CA LEU A 194 -3.37 -0.66 -15.84
C LEU A 194 -3.29 0.05 -14.49
N ASN A 195 -3.13 1.37 -14.50
CA ASN A 195 -3.06 2.19 -13.30
C ASN A 195 -4.26 3.13 -13.22
N LEU A 196 -5.30 2.74 -12.48
CA LEU A 196 -6.49 3.56 -12.25
C LEU A 196 -6.27 4.68 -11.23
N ALA A 197 -5.11 4.71 -10.56
CA ALA A 197 -4.72 5.81 -9.67
C ALA A 197 -3.94 6.92 -10.40
N ASP A 198 -3.66 6.75 -11.70
CA ASP A 198 -3.05 7.77 -12.55
C ASP A 198 -4.05 8.88 -12.84
N SER A 199 -3.60 10.14 -12.87
CA SER A 199 -4.47 11.30 -13.18
C SER A 199 -5.22 11.14 -14.50
N ARG A 200 -4.56 10.56 -15.50
CA ARG A 200 -5.13 10.34 -16.85
C ARG A 200 -6.26 9.31 -16.87
N ALA A 201 -6.42 8.52 -15.82
CA ALA A 201 -7.47 7.50 -15.73
C ALA A 201 -8.82 8.06 -15.24
N ASP A 202 -8.98 9.37 -15.08
CA ASP A 202 -10.22 10.00 -14.60
C ASP A 202 -11.47 9.58 -15.39
N PHE A 203 -11.38 9.60 -16.72
CA PHE A 203 -12.48 9.18 -17.59
C PHE A 203 -12.85 7.71 -17.34
N ALA A 204 -11.86 6.82 -17.23
CA ALA A 204 -12.10 5.40 -16.95
C ALA A 204 -12.75 5.21 -15.56
N ARG A 205 -12.25 5.89 -14.53
CA ARG A 205 -12.81 5.84 -13.17
C ARG A 205 -14.27 6.29 -13.13
N LYS A 206 -14.61 7.40 -13.80
CA LYS A 206 -16.00 7.90 -13.87
C LYS A 206 -16.93 6.89 -14.52
N ASN A 207 -16.53 6.29 -15.64
CA ASN A 207 -17.32 5.27 -16.30
C ASN A 207 -17.47 4.00 -15.43
N ILE A 208 -16.40 3.56 -14.76
CA ILE A 208 -16.47 2.44 -13.82
C ILE A 208 -17.49 2.71 -12.70
N VAL A 209 -17.51 3.92 -12.14
CA VAL A 209 -18.49 4.30 -11.10
C VAL A 209 -19.90 4.35 -11.69
N ASN A 210 -20.09 4.94 -12.87
CA ASN A 210 -21.40 4.99 -13.52
C ASN A 210 -22.00 3.61 -13.78
N LEU A 211 -21.17 2.63 -14.18
CA LEU A 211 -21.60 1.24 -14.36
C LEU A 211 -22.19 0.62 -13.09
N THR A 212 -21.77 1.06 -11.90
CA THR A 212 -22.32 0.57 -10.62
C THR A 212 -23.72 1.09 -10.31
N ARG A 213 -24.17 2.12 -11.03
CA ARG A 213 -25.50 2.72 -10.91
C ARG A 213 -26.51 2.10 -11.86
N GLU A 214 -26.03 1.40 -12.88
CA GLU A 214 -26.86 0.65 -13.80
C GLU A 214 -27.41 -0.62 -13.14
N LYS A 215 -28.56 -1.10 -13.61
CA LYS A 215 -29.14 -2.34 -13.08
C LYS A 215 -28.22 -3.51 -13.43
N PRO A 216 -27.75 -4.32 -12.45
CA PRO A 216 -26.79 -5.39 -12.73
C PRO A 216 -27.23 -6.35 -13.85
N LYS A 217 -28.53 -6.65 -13.93
CA LYS A 217 -29.11 -7.51 -14.97
C LYS A 217 -28.86 -6.96 -16.39
N GLU A 218 -29.04 -5.65 -16.59
CA GLU A 218 -28.86 -5.01 -17.90
C GLU A 218 -27.38 -5.08 -18.33
N ILE A 219 -26.45 -4.83 -17.41
CA ILE A 219 -25.00 -5.00 -17.66
C ILE A 219 -24.66 -6.44 -18.03
N PHE A 220 -25.24 -7.42 -17.35
CA PHE A 220 -25.01 -8.83 -17.66
C PHE A 220 -25.53 -9.25 -19.02
N ASP A 221 -26.72 -8.78 -19.40
CA ASP A 221 -27.33 -9.12 -20.66
C ASP A 221 -26.53 -8.51 -21.83
N ILE A 222 -26.02 -7.27 -21.69
CA ILE A 222 -25.11 -6.64 -22.66
C ILE A 222 -23.82 -7.44 -22.81
N TYR A 223 -23.20 -7.85 -21.69
CA TYR A 223 -21.93 -8.59 -21.73
C TYR A 223 -22.09 -9.97 -22.39
N LYS A 224 -23.16 -10.71 -22.07
CA LYS A 224 -23.44 -12.01 -22.69
C LYS A 224 -23.69 -11.91 -24.20
N ALA A 225 -24.21 -10.78 -24.66
CA ALA A 225 -24.42 -10.51 -26.07
C ALA A 225 -23.13 -10.06 -26.80
N ALA A 226 -22.07 -9.69 -26.07
CA ALA A 226 -20.81 -9.26 -26.66
C ALA A 226 -19.95 -10.48 -27.06
N SER A 227 -19.75 -10.66 -28.37
CA SER A 227 -18.78 -11.60 -28.93
C SER A 227 -17.52 -10.84 -29.33
N LEU A 228 -16.37 -11.11 -28.70
CA LEU A 228 -15.09 -10.48 -29.04
C LEU A 228 -14.05 -11.52 -29.50
N PRO A 229 -13.68 -11.53 -30.80
CA PRO A 229 -12.74 -12.47 -31.40
C PRO A 229 -11.28 -11.99 -31.43
N ASN A 230 -10.43 -12.83 -32.04
CA ASN A 230 -8.98 -13.00 -31.83
C ASN A 230 -8.07 -11.74 -31.93
N GLN A 231 -8.00 -10.94 -30.86
CA GLN A 231 -6.79 -10.60 -30.07
C GLN A 231 -6.95 -9.36 -29.16
N HIS A 232 -6.16 -9.32 -28.07
CA HIS A 232 -5.91 -8.25 -27.08
C HIS A 232 -6.97 -7.90 -26.00
N ASP A 233 -8.03 -8.70 -25.84
CA ASP A 233 -9.19 -8.35 -24.98
C ASP A 233 -9.42 -9.31 -23.79
N ILE A 234 -10.18 -8.84 -22.80
CA ILE A 234 -10.66 -9.59 -21.61
C ILE A 234 -11.57 -10.74 -22.06
N ARG A 235 -11.31 -11.97 -21.61
CA ARG A 235 -12.11 -13.16 -21.94
C ARG A 235 -13.18 -13.42 -20.88
N GLU A 236 -14.22 -14.15 -21.26
CA GLU A 236 -15.26 -14.59 -20.31
C GLU A 236 -14.68 -15.35 -19.10
N SER A 237 -13.65 -16.16 -19.30
CA SER A 237 -12.96 -16.88 -18.21
C SER A 237 -12.13 -15.97 -17.29
N ASP A 238 -11.78 -14.75 -17.72
CA ASP A 238 -11.04 -13.78 -16.91
C ASP A 238 -11.98 -13.06 -15.90
N ILE A 239 -13.30 -13.18 -16.08
CA ILE A 239 -14.31 -12.52 -15.24
C ILE A 239 -15.05 -13.55 -14.40
N ASN A 240 -14.88 -13.47 -13.07
CA ASN A 240 -15.71 -14.25 -12.16
C ASN A 240 -17.11 -13.59 -12.03
N MET A 241 -18.09 -14.14 -12.74
CA MET A 241 -19.45 -13.59 -12.82
C MET A 241 -20.15 -13.51 -11.45
N THR A 242 -19.94 -14.50 -10.59
CA THR A 242 -20.51 -14.51 -9.23
C THR A 242 -19.94 -13.36 -8.40
N ARG A 243 -18.62 -13.14 -8.48
CA ARG A 243 -17.94 -12.04 -7.77
C ARG A 243 -18.33 -10.69 -8.36
N LEU A 244 -18.39 -10.56 -9.68
CA LEU A 244 -18.82 -9.31 -10.33
C LEU A 244 -20.25 -8.93 -9.93
N GLY A 245 -21.20 -9.88 -9.96
CA GLY A 245 -22.59 -9.62 -9.60
C GLY A 245 -22.80 -9.25 -8.15
N SER A 246 -22.12 -9.95 -7.24
CA SER A 246 -22.15 -9.58 -5.82
C SER A 246 -21.58 -8.19 -5.58
N VAL A 247 -20.48 -7.82 -6.24
CA VAL A 247 -19.88 -6.47 -6.12
C VAL A 247 -20.79 -5.39 -6.70
N LEU A 248 -21.36 -5.59 -7.89
CA LEU A 248 -22.27 -4.63 -8.52
C LEU A 248 -23.55 -4.45 -7.70
N HIS A 249 -24.14 -5.54 -7.21
CA HIS A 249 -25.33 -5.45 -6.37
C HIS A 249 -25.03 -4.72 -5.04
N MET A 250 -23.92 -5.04 -4.37
CA MET A 250 -23.50 -4.30 -3.16
C MET A 250 -23.24 -2.82 -3.44
N ALA A 251 -22.66 -2.48 -4.59
CA ALA A 251 -22.40 -1.10 -4.98
C ALA A 251 -23.69 -0.33 -5.26
N TYR A 252 -24.63 -0.96 -5.99
CA TYR A 252 -25.94 -0.41 -6.30
C TYR A 252 -26.75 -0.11 -5.03
N GLU A 253 -26.84 -1.08 -4.10
CA GLU A 253 -27.59 -0.93 -2.84
C GLU A 253 -26.99 0.12 -1.89
N ARG A 254 -25.65 0.22 -1.86
CA ARG A 254 -24.95 1.09 -0.91
C ARG A 254 -24.85 2.55 -1.37
N GLY A 255 -25.04 2.82 -2.66
CA GLY A 255 -24.82 4.11 -3.29
C GLY A 255 -23.33 4.46 -3.36
N ILE A 256 -22.73 4.29 -4.54
CA ILE A 256 -21.33 4.67 -4.79
C ILE A 256 -21.29 6.04 -5.47
N ASP A 257 -20.76 7.03 -4.75
CA ASP A 257 -20.65 8.40 -5.23
C ASP A 257 -19.40 8.62 -6.08
N ASN A 258 -18.28 8.02 -5.66
CA ASN A 258 -16.98 8.18 -6.32
C ASN A 258 -16.15 6.89 -6.31
N PHE A 259 -15.02 6.92 -7.02
CA PHE A 259 -14.16 5.75 -7.19
C PHE A 259 -13.48 5.30 -5.88
N GLN A 260 -13.24 6.21 -4.93
CA GLN A 260 -12.67 5.85 -3.64
C GLN A 260 -13.66 5.03 -2.80
N ASP A 261 -14.95 5.37 -2.84
CA ASP A 261 -16.00 4.59 -2.17
C ASP A 261 -16.11 3.19 -2.77
N LEU A 262 -15.98 3.07 -4.10
CA LEU A 262 -15.93 1.78 -4.78
C LEU A 262 -14.72 0.94 -4.31
N LEU A 263 -13.53 1.53 -4.22
CA LEU A 263 -12.34 0.85 -3.72
C LEU A 263 -12.48 0.39 -2.26
N MET A 264 -13.31 1.06 -1.47
CA MET A 264 -13.58 0.71 -0.08
C MET A 264 -14.64 -0.38 0.08
N LEU A 265 -15.36 -0.73 -0.99
CA LEU A 265 -16.36 -1.78 -0.95
C LEU A 265 -15.71 -3.15 -0.69
N LYS A 266 -16.35 -3.97 0.14
CA LYS A 266 -15.85 -5.30 0.48
C LYS A 266 -15.99 -6.22 -0.73
N GLY A 267 -14.90 -6.79 -1.21
CA GLY A 267 -14.91 -7.71 -2.36
C GLY A 267 -14.38 -7.10 -3.67
N VAL A 268 -14.32 -5.77 -3.74
CA VAL A 268 -13.43 -5.03 -4.65
C VAL A 268 -12.01 -5.22 -4.15
#